data_AF-A0A4Q5XKD4-F1
#
_entry.id   AF-A0A4Q5XKD4-F1
#
_cell.length_a   1.000
_cell.length_b   1.000
_cell.length_c   1.000
_cell.angle_alpha   90.00
_cell.angle_beta   90.00
_cell.angle_gamma   90.00
#
_symmetry.space_group_name_H-M   'P 1'
#
loop_
_entity.id
_entity.type
_entity.pdbx_description
1 polymer ?
#
loop_
_entity_poly.entity_id
_entity_poly.type
_entity_poly.pdbx_seq_one_letter_code
_entity_poly.pdbx_strand_id
1 'polypeptide(L)'
;MREQLAQGCGLAITCAIAFGSVACDDAGNGLVNAAAGAGAGAGAGAGGNAGSVAGSPPGGTAGSGGGGGGAAAPGTALTWSAEGFIAKDSNPFQIEGPFYSYSDCEPASGLPCTMPDATITGADGKPGWSVDPTRACLKGTAVQVQDMMFAAQWGAGLALDLASPGGEPGAPAEKGAFNLTTAKIRGFSVDIAGTAPARIRINLTMKGVADSSFVDARVPGTTTFAITDAKQGTWVTNKTPLDPAQVEAMQFQVFTTSGSTTPYDFCVTQIRVITDEASGAP
;
A
#
# COMPACT_ATOMS: atom_id res chain seq x y z
N MET A 1 -30.01 47.27 -33.59
CA MET A 1 -30.22 47.82 -32.23
C MET A 1 -31.26 46.94 -31.57
N ARG A 2 -30.94 46.35 -30.40
CA ARG A 2 -31.61 45.22 -29.72
C ARG A 2 -31.39 43.85 -30.39
N GLU A 3 -31.26 42.71 -29.73
CA GLU A 3 -31.13 42.28 -28.32
C GLU A 3 -31.19 40.75 -28.41
N GLN A 4 -30.28 40.00 -27.79
CA GLN A 4 -30.64 38.73 -27.12
C GLN A 4 -29.46 38.17 -26.30
N LEU A 5 -29.73 38.05 -25.01
CA LEU A 5 -29.00 37.28 -24.02
C LEU A 5 -29.07 35.78 -24.32
N ALA A 6 -27.99 35.06 -24.03
CA ALA A 6 -28.07 33.66 -23.61
C ALA A 6 -27.05 33.42 -22.49
N GLN A 7 -27.55 33.55 -21.27
CA GLN A 7 -26.89 33.26 -20.01
C GLN A 7 -27.17 31.79 -19.69
N GLY A 8 -26.20 30.92 -19.93
CA GLY A 8 -26.28 29.49 -19.59
C GLY A 8 -25.82 29.25 -18.16
N CYS A 9 -26.76 29.04 -17.24
CA CYS A 9 -26.52 28.48 -15.91
C CYS A 9 -26.00 27.05 -16.03
N GLY A 10 -24.68 26.86 -15.90
CA GLY A 10 -24.09 25.56 -15.58
C GLY A 10 -24.16 25.32 -14.08
N LEU A 11 -25.16 24.57 -13.63
CA LEU A 11 -25.29 24.11 -12.25
C LEU A 11 -24.19 23.06 -11.99
N ALA A 12 -23.04 23.50 -11.47
CA ALA A 12 -22.05 22.60 -10.91
C ALA A 12 -22.62 22.01 -9.62
N ILE A 13 -23.11 20.76 -9.69
CA ILE A 13 -23.44 19.97 -8.51
C ILE A 13 -22.10 19.54 -7.89
N THR A 14 -21.59 20.38 -7.00
CA THR A 14 -20.49 20.01 -6.10
C THR A 14 -21.05 18.98 -5.12
N CYS A 15 -20.85 17.70 -5.43
CA CYS A 15 -21.11 16.62 -4.49
C CYS A 15 -20.00 16.68 -3.41
N ALA A 16 -20.21 17.52 -2.40
CA ALA A 16 -19.39 17.53 -1.20
C ALA A 16 -19.67 16.24 -0.43
N ILE A 17 -18.83 15.23 -0.64
CA ILE A 17 -18.81 14.05 0.22
C ILE A 17 -18.24 14.51 1.56
N ALA A 18 -19.12 14.67 2.54
CA ALA A 18 -18.75 14.95 3.91
C ALA A 18 -18.09 13.70 4.50
N PHE A 19 -16.77 13.71 4.61
CA PHE A 19 -16.04 12.71 5.39
C PHE A 19 -16.37 12.93 6.88
N GLY A 20 -17.15 12.02 7.46
CA GLY A 20 -17.37 11.96 8.90
C GLY A 20 -16.07 11.54 9.59
N SER A 21 -15.39 12.50 10.21
CA SER A 21 -14.10 12.30 10.85
C SER A 21 -14.25 11.72 12.26
N VAL A 22 -13.86 10.45 12.46
CA VAL A 22 -13.57 9.88 13.78
C VAL A 22 -12.05 9.66 13.90
N ALA A 23 -11.44 10.27 14.90
CA ALA A 23 -10.00 10.28 15.13
C ALA A 23 -9.46 8.88 15.49
N CYS A 24 -8.24 8.57 15.03
CA CYS A 24 -7.55 7.31 15.23
C CYS A 24 -6.45 7.47 16.29
N ASP A 25 -6.57 6.80 17.43
CA ASP A 25 -5.41 6.35 18.22
C ASP A 25 -5.44 4.83 18.20
N ASP A 26 -4.54 4.20 17.45
CA ASP A 26 -4.35 2.75 17.46
C ASP A 26 -2.99 2.44 18.11
N ALA A 27 -2.91 2.72 19.41
CA ALA A 27 -1.87 2.20 20.29
C ALA A 27 -2.13 0.70 20.57
N GLY A 28 -2.16 -0.12 19.52
CA GLY A 28 -2.37 -1.56 19.57
C GLY A 28 -1.09 -2.31 19.27
N ASN A 29 -0.26 -2.52 20.29
CA ASN A 29 0.86 -3.45 20.26
C ASN A 29 0.32 -4.90 20.16
N GLY A 30 0.36 -5.49 18.97
CA GLY A 30 -0.20 -6.81 18.70
C GLY A 30 0.52 -7.54 17.58
N LEU A 31 1.81 -7.84 17.78
CA LEU A 31 2.55 -8.77 16.92
C LEU A 31 1.99 -10.19 17.13
N VAL A 32 1.31 -10.74 16.13
CA VAL A 32 1.06 -12.18 16.04
C VAL A 32 2.38 -12.89 15.77
N ASN A 33 2.71 -13.76 16.71
CA ASN A 33 3.92 -14.56 16.83
C ASN A 33 3.91 -15.67 15.77
N ALA A 34 4.90 -15.69 14.86
CA ALA A 34 5.17 -16.85 14.04
C ALA A 34 5.93 -17.88 14.88
N ALA A 35 5.39 -19.09 14.95
CA ALA A 35 5.91 -20.19 15.74
C ALA A 35 7.35 -20.56 15.34
N ALA A 36 8.29 -20.43 16.29
CA ALA A 36 9.58 -21.10 16.28
C ALA A 36 9.76 -21.81 17.63
N GLY A 37 10.04 -23.12 17.58
CA GLY A 37 10.12 -23.99 18.74
C GLY A 37 11.22 -23.59 19.73
N ALA A 38 10.86 -23.51 21.00
CA ALA A 38 11.79 -23.33 22.11
C ALA A 38 12.28 -24.70 22.61
N GLY A 39 13.55 -25.01 22.33
CA GLY A 39 14.33 -26.00 23.05
C GLY A 39 14.90 -25.38 24.34
N ALA A 40 14.80 -26.13 25.43
CA ALA A 40 15.29 -25.77 26.75
C ALA A 40 16.83 -25.71 26.84
N GLY A 41 17.35 -24.81 27.67
CA GLY A 41 18.77 -24.80 28.04
C GLY A 41 19.11 -23.70 29.04
N ALA A 42 19.11 -24.05 30.32
CA ALA A 42 19.57 -23.21 31.42
C ALA A 42 21.11 -23.10 31.45
N GLY A 43 21.63 -21.99 31.99
CA GLY A 43 23.05 -21.90 32.34
C GLY A 43 23.46 -20.50 32.81
N ALA A 44 23.50 -20.31 34.13
CA ALA A 44 24.15 -19.18 34.79
C ALA A 44 25.68 -19.39 34.82
N GLY A 45 26.46 -18.31 34.79
CA GLY A 45 27.90 -18.37 35.03
C GLY A 45 28.57 -16.99 35.00
N ALA A 46 29.15 -16.61 36.13
CA ALA A 46 29.83 -15.35 36.39
C ALA A 46 31.33 -15.37 36.04
N GLY A 47 31.90 -14.19 35.81
CA GLY A 47 33.22 -13.80 36.31
C GLY A 47 34.44 -13.96 35.39
N GLY A 48 35.24 -12.89 35.34
CA GLY A 48 36.69 -13.01 35.55
C GLY A 48 37.66 -12.85 34.38
N ASN A 49 38.24 -11.65 34.32
CA ASN A 49 39.69 -11.34 34.23
C ASN A 49 40.54 -11.53 32.95
N ALA A 50 41.52 -10.64 32.88
CA ALA A 50 42.51 -10.37 31.85
C ALA A 50 43.53 -11.48 31.57
N GLY A 51 44.16 -11.43 30.38
CA GLY A 51 45.41 -12.15 30.11
C GLY A 51 45.70 -12.35 28.62
N SER A 52 46.71 -11.65 28.12
CA SER A 52 47.30 -11.71 26.79
C SER A 52 48.10 -13.00 26.52
N VAL A 53 47.97 -13.62 25.34
CA VAL A 53 49.11 -14.20 24.58
C VAL A 53 48.73 -14.51 23.13
N ALA A 54 49.74 -14.38 22.26
CA ALA A 54 49.74 -14.58 20.83
C ALA A 54 49.52 -16.03 20.37
N GLY A 55 48.98 -16.19 19.16
CA GLY A 55 48.99 -17.44 18.39
C GLY A 55 48.09 -17.33 17.16
N SER A 56 48.66 -17.06 15.99
CA SER A 56 47.97 -17.17 14.70
C SER A 56 48.05 -18.61 14.17
N PRO A 57 46.93 -19.31 13.96
CA PRO A 57 46.89 -20.50 13.11
C PRO A 57 46.49 -20.14 11.66
N PRO A 58 47.00 -20.88 10.64
CA PRO A 58 46.64 -20.68 9.25
C PRO A 58 45.41 -21.52 8.85
N GLY A 59 44.62 -20.99 7.91
CA GLY A 59 43.87 -21.79 6.94
C GLY A 59 42.56 -22.41 7.40
N GLY A 60 41.51 -21.59 7.52
CA GLY A 60 40.12 -22.05 7.44
C GLY A 60 39.53 -21.65 6.10
N THR A 61 39.27 -22.60 5.21
CA THR A 61 38.49 -22.40 3.98
C THR A 61 37.11 -21.87 4.30
N ALA A 62 36.79 -20.68 3.76
CA ALA A 62 35.47 -20.08 3.84
C ALA A 62 34.45 -21.01 3.17
N GLY A 63 33.58 -21.62 3.98
CA GLY A 63 32.42 -22.34 3.47
C GLY A 63 31.49 -21.37 2.77
N SER A 64 31.27 -21.58 1.47
CA SER A 64 30.21 -20.95 0.71
C SER A 64 28.87 -21.34 1.32
N GLY A 65 28.33 -20.47 2.17
CA GLY A 65 26.97 -20.61 2.67
C GLY A 65 26.01 -20.60 1.49
N GLY A 66 25.44 -21.76 1.18
CA GLY A 66 24.39 -21.88 0.18
C GLY A 66 23.24 -20.97 0.59
N GLY A 67 23.00 -19.93 -0.20
CA GLY A 67 21.83 -19.08 -0.05
C GLY A 67 20.60 -19.96 -0.17
N GLY A 68 19.92 -20.20 0.94
CA GLY A 68 18.63 -20.89 0.93
C GLY A 68 17.69 -20.10 0.03
N GLY A 69 17.34 -20.69 -1.11
CA GLY A 69 16.36 -20.10 -2.03
C GLY A 69 15.06 -19.92 -1.27
N GLY A 70 14.75 -18.67 -0.90
CA GLY A 70 13.46 -18.34 -0.30
C GLY A 70 12.36 -18.85 -1.23
N ALA A 71 11.41 -19.60 -0.69
CA ALA A 71 10.26 -20.06 -1.46
C ALA A 71 9.62 -18.85 -2.15
N ALA A 72 9.38 -18.96 -3.46
CA ALA A 72 8.73 -17.89 -4.20
C ALA A 72 7.38 -17.54 -3.55
N ALA A 73 7.10 -16.25 -3.39
CA ALA A 73 5.83 -15.80 -2.86
C ALA A 73 4.68 -16.30 -3.76
N PRO A 74 3.54 -16.72 -3.18
CA PRO A 74 2.48 -17.39 -3.92
C PRO A 74 1.73 -16.44 -4.86
N GLY A 75 1.12 -17.02 -5.90
CA GLY A 75 0.20 -16.34 -6.80
C GLY A 75 0.77 -16.05 -8.19
N THR A 76 -0.08 -15.53 -9.05
CA THR A 76 0.29 -15.13 -10.42
C THR A 76 0.68 -13.66 -10.42
N ALA A 77 1.91 -13.38 -10.86
CA ALA A 77 2.42 -12.02 -10.98
C ALA A 77 1.60 -11.18 -11.97
N LEU A 78 1.22 -9.97 -11.55
CA LEU A 78 0.74 -8.93 -12.45
C LEU A 78 1.93 -8.21 -13.09
N THR A 79 1.73 -7.73 -14.32
CA THR A 79 2.67 -6.88 -15.04
C THR A 79 1.98 -5.59 -15.45
N TRP A 80 2.72 -4.50 -15.53
CA TRP A 80 2.23 -3.18 -15.93
C TRP A 80 3.18 -2.53 -16.93
N SER A 81 2.68 -1.55 -17.68
CA SER A 81 3.46 -0.79 -18.67
C SER A 81 4.48 0.16 -18.00
N ALA A 82 5.29 0.84 -18.81
CA ALA A 82 6.21 1.87 -18.30
C ALA A 82 5.47 3.05 -17.64
N GLU A 83 4.22 3.28 -18.02
CA GLU A 83 3.33 4.30 -17.49
C GLU A 83 2.50 3.80 -16.30
N GLY A 84 2.71 2.54 -15.86
CA GLY A 84 2.01 1.97 -14.72
C GLY A 84 0.60 1.51 -15.01
N PHE A 85 0.26 1.16 -16.26
CA PHE A 85 -1.05 0.62 -16.60
C PHE A 85 -1.03 -0.91 -16.67
N ILE A 86 -1.98 -1.56 -15.99
CA ILE A 86 -2.24 -3.00 -16.16
C ILE A 86 -3.31 -3.14 -17.25
N ALA A 87 -2.94 -3.74 -18.38
CA ALA A 87 -3.88 -4.03 -19.44
C ALA A 87 -4.75 -5.25 -19.11
N LYS A 88 -6.04 -5.18 -19.45
CA LYS A 88 -7.02 -6.24 -19.17
C LYS A 88 -6.63 -7.60 -19.75
N ASP A 89 -6.04 -7.60 -20.94
CA ASP A 89 -5.62 -8.77 -21.70
C ASP A 89 -4.23 -9.30 -21.30
N SER A 90 -3.48 -8.56 -20.48
CA SER A 90 -2.16 -9.00 -19.97
C SER A 90 -2.25 -10.01 -18.83
N ASN A 91 -3.45 -10.24 -18.27
CA ASN A 91 -3.66 -11.08 -17.11
C ASN A 91 -4.99 -11.87 -17.17
N PRO A 92 -5.03 -13.09 -16.60
CA PRO A 92 -6.23 -13.92 -16.65
C PRO A 92 -7.38 -13.43 -15.75
N PHE A 93 -7.11 -12.45 -14.88
CA PHE A 93 -8.05 -11.95 -13.88
C PHE A 93 -8.90 -10.79 -14.38
N GLN A 94 -8.61 -10.27 -15.58
CA GLN A 94 -9.27 -9.11 -16.15
C GLN A 94 -9.09 -7.83 -15.31
N ILE A 95 -8.03 -7.76 -14.50
CA ILE A 95 -7.65 -6.54 -13.78
C ILE A 95 -7.19 -5.53 -14.84
N GLU A 96 -7.72 -4.32 -14.76
CA GLU A 96 -7.39 -3.23 -15.67
C GLU A 96 -7.37 -1.91 -14.91
N GLY A 97 -6.29 -1.15 -15.05
CA GLY A 97 -6.23 0.18 -14.46
C GLY A 97 -4.81 0.73 -14.28
N PRO A 98 -4.70 2.06 -14.09
CA PRO A 98 -3.43 2.73 -13.85
C PRO A 98 -3.02 2.72 -12.37
N PHE A 99 -1.72 2.83 -12.14
CA PHE A 99 -1.19 3.37 -10.91
C PHE A 99 -1.40 4.90 -10.85
N TYR A 100 -1.68 5.42 -9.67
CA TYR A 100 -1.75 6.85 -9.39
C TYR A 100 -1.35 7.16 -7.95
N SER A 101 -0.97 8.40 -7.69
CA SER A 101 -0.77 8.91 -6.33
C SER A 101 -1.98 9.68 -5.83
N TYR A 102 -2.16 9.69 -4.51
CA TYR A 102 -3.17 10.47 -3.82
C TYR A 102 -2.61 10.96 -2.48
N SER A 103 -3.03 12.13 -2.02
CA SER A 103 -2.58 12.70 -0.74
C SER A 103 -3.64 13.57 -0.07
N ASP A 104 -3.48 13.78 1.23
CA ASP A 104 -4.29 14.69 2.04
C ASP A 104 -4.12 16.18 1.68
N CYS A 105 -3.29 16.49 0.67
CA CYS A 105 -3.22 17.81 0.05
C CYS A 105 -4.33 18.08 -0.98
N GLU A 106 -5.06 17.05 -1.43
CA GLU A 106 -6.06 17.15 -2.50
C GLU A 106 -7.42 16.57 -2.07
N PRO A 107 -8.47 17.40 -1.88
CA PRO A 107 -8.47 18.87 -1.93
C PRO A 107 -7.77 19.48 -0.70
N ALA A 108 -7.31 20.74 -0.84
CA ALA A 108 -6.64 21.45 0.25
C ALA A 108 -7.59 21.63 1.45
N SER A 109 -7.16 21.14 2.62
CA SER A 109 -7.90 21.26 3.89
C SER A 109 -7.60 22.55 4.65
N GLY A 110 -6.57 23.31 4.24
CA GLY A 110 -6.04 24.45 4.98
C GLY A 110 -5.12 24.07 6.15
N LEU A 111 -4.92 22.78 6.40
CA LEU A 111 -3.95 22.24 7.35
C LEU A 111 -2.65 21.86 6.64
N PRO A 112 -1.53 21.70 7.36
CA PRO A 112 -0.35 21.06 6.79
C PRO A 112 -0.70 19.67 6.27
N CYS A 113 -0.27 19.37 5.06
CA CYS A 113 -0.53 18.10 4.39
C CYS A 113 0.78 17.43 3.99
N THR A 114 0.70 16.15 3.67
CA THR A 114 1.83 15.28 3.34
C THR A 114 2.59 15.81 2.13
N MET A 115 3.90 16.03 2.30
CA MET A 115 4.72 16.72 1.30
C MET A 115 5.32 15.71 0.31
N PRO A 116 4.93 15.73 -0.98
CA PRO A 116 5.55 14.89 -2.00
C PRO A 116 7.01 15.30 -2.25
N ASP A 117 7.89 14.33 -2.50
CA ASP A 117 9.25 14.61 -2.95
C ASP A 117 9.25 15.08 -4.41
N ALA A 118 9.61 16.35 -4.63
CA ALA A 118 9.63 16.98 -5.95
C ALA A 118 10.74 16.45 -6.90
N THR A 119 11.65 15.59 -6.42
CA THR A 119 12.72 15.00 -7.25
C THR A 119 12.25 13.81 -8.09
N ILE A 120 11.06 13.28 -7.82
CA ILE A 120 10.43 12.23 -8.63
C ILE A 120 9.08 12.71 -9.16
N THR A 121 8.71 12.24 -10.34
CA THR A 121 7.48 12.65 -11.03
C THR A 121 6.80 11.43 -11.66
N GLY A 122 5.50 11.35 -11.47
CA GLY A 122 4.68 10.26 -11.97
C GLY A 122 4.38 10.37 -13.45
N ALA A 123 3.73 9.33 -13.98
CA ALA A 123 3.25 9.32 -15.37
C ALA A 123 2.21 10.42 -15.65
N ASP A 124 1.53 10.91 -14.60
CA ASP A 124 0.57 12.02 -14.65
C ASP A 124 1.22 13.41 -14.51
N GLY A 125 2.56 13.49 -14.38
CA GLY A 125 3.28 14.73 -14.17
C GLY A 125 3.23 15.28 -12.73
N LYS A 126 2.59 14.57 -11.78
CA LYS A 126 2.55 14.99 -10.37
C LYS A 126 3.83 14.58 -9.62
N PRO A 127 4.32 15.38 -8.67
CA PRO A 127 5.52 15.06 -7.89
C PRO A 127 5.27 13.95 -6.86
N GLY A 128 6.34 13.40 -6.29
CA GLY A 128 6.29 12.51 -5.13
C GLY A 128 5.96 11.05 -5.43
N TRP A 129 5.82 10.70 -6.71
CA TRP A 129 5.67 9.31 -7.14
C TRP A 129 6.37 9.09 -8.47
N SER A 130 6.58 7.83 -8.84
CA SER A 130 7.12 7.43 -10.15
C SER A 130 6.73 5.99 -10.44
N VAL A 131 6.75 5.60 -11.71
CA VAL A 131 6.49 4.21 -12.12
C VAL A 131 7.37 3.84 -13.30
N ASP A 132 7.78 2.58 -13.32
CA ASP A 132 8.48 1.92 -14.41
C ASP A 132 7.97 0.45 -14.49
N PRO A 133 8.33 -0.34 -15.52
CA PRO A 133 7.82 -1.71 -15.68
C PRO A 133 8.15 -2.69 -14.54
N THR A 134 9.04 -2.31 -13.62
CA THR A 134 9.51 -3.16 -12.52
C THR A 134 9.01 -2.69 -11.15
N ARG A 135 8.55 -1.44 -11.02
CA ARG A 135 8.12 -0.89 -9.74
C ARG A 135 7.29 0.40 -9.88
N ALA A 136 6.43 0.62 -8.90
CA ALA A 136 5.77 1.89 -8.67
C ALA A 136 6.16 2.43 -7.29
N CYS A 137 6.71 3.64 -7.24
CA CYS A 137 7.36 4.22 -6.05
C CYS A 137 6.64 5.47 -5.56
N LEU A 138 6.65 5.68 -4.24
CA LEU A 138 6.12 6.85 -3.56
C LEU A 138 7.18 7.40 -2.60
N LYS A 139 7.42 8.72 -2.64
CA LYS A 139 8.45 9.37 -1.83
C LYS A 139 7.98 10.74 -1.33
N GLY A 140 8.29 11.06 -0.08
CA GLY A 140 7.88 12.29 0.55
C GLY A 140 8.02 12.29 2.07
N THR A 141 7.27 13.16 2.72
CA THR A 141 7.24 13.30 4.18
C THR A 141 5.81 13.43 4.68
N ALA A 142 5.36 12.44 5.45
CA ALA A 142 4.08 12.48 6.15
C ALA A 142 4.14 13.54 7.25
N VAL A 143 3.10 14.36 7.36
CA VAL A 143 3.02 15.40 8.39
C VAL A 143 2.73 14.83 9.77
N GLN A 144 3.08 15.60 10.80
CA GLN A 144 2.54 15.38 12.13
C GLN A 144 1.09 15.88 12.17
N VAL A 145 0.19 15.05 12.68
CA VAL A 145 -1.22 15.44 12.84
C VAL A 145 -1.34 16.53 13.90
N GLN A 146 -2.05 17.60 13.55
CA GLN A 146 -2.40 18.72 14.42
C GLN A 146 -3.80 18.50 14.99
N ASP A 147 -3.98 18.79 16.28
CA ASP A 147 -5.29 18.77 16.95
C ASP A 147 -6.11 17.49 16.72
N MET A 148 -5.44 16.35 16.57
CA MET A 148 -6.06 15.04 16.27
C MET A 148 -6.88 15.02 14.97
N MET A 149 -6.58 15.91 14.01
CA MET A 149 -7.26 16.04 12.71
C MET A 149 -6.88 14.94 11.69
N PHE A 150 -6.85 13.67 12.13
CA PHE A 150 -6.46 12.52 11.31
C PHE A 150 -7.27 12.35 10.02
N ALA A 151 -8.53 12.76 10.02
CA ALA A 151 -9.37 12.67 8.83
C ALA A 151 -8.98 13.68 7.74
N ALA A 152 -8.41 14.83 8.14
CA ALA A 152 -7.96 15.87 7.22
C ALA A 152 -6.46 15.76 6.88
N GLN A 153 -5.70 15.07 7.72
CA GLN A 153 -4.27 14.82 7.58
C GLN A 153 -4.02 13.33 7.56
N TRP A 154 -4.63 12.60 6.63
CA TRP A 154 -4.63 11.13 6.62
C TRP A 154 -3.36 10.51 6.00
N GLY A 155 -2.51 11.31 5.34
CA GLY A 155 -1.27 10.86 4.73
C GLY A 155 -1.22 10.96 3.20
N ALA A 156 -0.48 10.02 2.60
CA ALA A 156 -0.39 9.86 1.16
C ALA A 156 -0.33 8.39 0.79
N GLY A 157 -0.63 8.08 -0.46
CA GLY A 157 -0.53 6.71 -0.94
C GLY A 157 -0.31 6.61 -2.44
N LEU A 158 0.05 5.40 -2.82
CA LEU A 158 0.04 4.91 -4.19
C LEU A 158 -1.17 3.99 -4.33
N ALA A 159 -1.93 4.07 -5.41
CA ALA A 159 -3.08 3.23 -5.66
C ALA A 159 -3.02 2.61 -7.05
N LEU A 160 -3.65 1.44 -7.17
CA LEU A 160 -3.93 0.74 -8.43
C LEU A 160 -5.44 0.54 -8.51
N ASP A 161 -6.08 1.12 -9.52
CA ASP A 161 -7.48 0.78 -9.80
C ASP A 161 -7.57 -0.63 -10.40
N LEU A 162 -8.61 -1.37 -10.03
CA LEU A 162 -8.78 -2.78 -10.44
C LEU A 162 -9.72 -2.96 -11.64
N ALA A 163 -10.61 -1.98 -11.86
CA ALA A 163 -11.56 -1.95 -12.97
C ALA A 163 -11.71 -0.52 -13.49
N SER A 164 -10.68 0.01 -14.14
CA SER A 164 -10.68 1.35 -14.71
C SER A 164 -10.31 1.26 -16.19
N PRO A 165 -11.29 1.01 -17.09
CA PRO A 165 -11.05 1.14 -18.52
C PRO A 165 -10.72 2.59 -18.86
N GLY A 166 -9.79 2.79 -19.78
CA GLY A 166 -9.14 4.09 -19.95
C GLY A 166 -8.14 4.37 -18.82
N GLY A 167 -7.29 5.38 -18.97
CA GLY A 167 -6.14 5.58 -18.09
C GLY A 167 -4.80 5.21 -18.73
N GLU A 168 -4.82 4.68 -19.96
CA GLU A 168 -3.71 4.86 -20.87
C GLU A 168 -3.48 6.37 -21.13
N PRO A 169 -2.23 6.80 -21.42
CA PRO A 169 -1.95 8.19 -21.74
C PRO A 169 -2.91 8.76 -22.80
N GLY A 170 -3.72 9.75 -22.40
CA GLY A 170 -4.67 10.43 -23.28
C GLY A 170 -6.13 9.98 -23.19
N ALA A 171 -6.45 8.96 -22.40
CA ALA A 171 -7.83 8.55 -22.13
C ALA A 171 -8.20 8.80 -20.65
N PRO A 172 -9.37 9.41 -20.35
CA PRO A 172 -9.82 9.55 -18.96
C PRO A 172 -10.05 8.16 -18.35
N ALA A 173 -9.54 7.95 -17.15
CA ALA A 173 -9.77 6.73 -16.38
C ALA A 173 -11.19 6.77 -15.76
N GLU A 174 -12.02 5.78 -16.05
CA GLU A 174 -13.34 5.63 -15.44
C GLU A 174 -13.32 4.55 -14.36
N LYS A 175 -13.17 4.98 -13.11
CA LYS A 175 -13.11 4.05 -11.97
C LYS A 175 -14.43 3.27 -11.82
N GLY A 176 -14.33 1.95 -11.94
CA GLY A 176 -15.43 1.00 -11.81
C GLY A 176 -15.29 0.06 -10.62
N ALA A 177 -16.33 -0.73 -10.40
CA ALA A 177 -16.33 -1.81 -9.42
C ALA A 177 -15.79 -3.09 -10.04
N PHE A 178 -14.79 -3.70 -9.40
CA PHE A 178 -14.22 -4.99 -9.73
C PHE A 178 -14.78 -6.07 -8.82
N ASN A 179 -15.14 -7.22 -9.40
CA ASN A 179 -15.68 -8.36 -8.67
C ASN A 179 -14.60 -9.44 -8.47
N LEU A 180 -13.96 -9.41 -7.29
CA LEU A 180 -12.93 -10.37 -6.89
C LEU A 180 -13.46 -11.80 -6.89
N THR A 181 -14.72 -12.02 -6.48
CA THR A 181 -15.35 -13.35 -6.43
C THR A 181 -15.52 -13.94 -7.83
N THR A 182 -16.01 -13.16 -8.79
CA THR A 182 -16.13 -13.59 -10.19
C THR A 182 -14.77 -13.88 -10.81
N ALA A 183 -13.74 -13.09 -10.45
CA ALA A 183 -12.35 -13.31 -10.85
C ALA A 183 -11.66 -14.46 -10.08
N LYS A 184 -12.37 -15.13 -9.15
CA LYS A 184 -11.84 -16.19 -8.26
C LYS A 184 -10.61 -15.76 -7.45
N ILE A 185 -10.50 -14.48 -7.12
CA ILE A 185 -9.40 -13.91 -6.33
C ILE A 185 -9.73 -14.03 -4.85
N ARG A 186 -8.90 -14.75 -4.11
CA ARG A 186 -9.03 -14.93 -2.65
C ARG A 186 -8.05 -14.12 -1.83
N GLY A 187 -7.04 -13.53 -2.46
CA GLY A 187 -6.05 -12.73 -1.77
C GLY A 187 -4.95 -12.22 -2.68
N PHE A 188 -3.96 -11.57 -2.08
CA PHE A 188 -2.81 -10.99 -2.76
C PHE A 188 -1.52 -11.27 -2.01
N SER A 189 -0.42 -11.29 -2.75
CA SER A 189 0.94 -11.22 -2.19
C SER A 189 1.67 -10.04 -2.83
N VAL A 190 2.14 -9.11 -2.01
CA VAL A 190 2.77 -7.86 -2.47
C VAL A 190 4.18 -7.74 -1.92
N ASP A 191 5.14 -7.49 -2.79
CA ASP A 191 6.52 -7.19 -2.44
C ASP A 191 6.74 -5.68 -2.43
N ILE A 192 7.16 -5.16 -1.26
CA ILE A 192 7.42 -3.74 -1.07
C ILE A 192 8.88 -3.55 -0.67
N ALA A 193 9.59 -2.68 -1.37
CA ALA A 193 10.97 -2.30 -1.08
C ALA A 193 11.04 -0.87 -0.53
N GLY A 194 12.20 -0.50 0.02
CA GLY A 194 12.47 0.85 0.52
C GLY A 194 12.24 1.02 2.02
N THR A 195 11.80 2.20 2.42
CA THR A 195 11.61 2.64 3.81
C THR A 195 10.26 3.33 3.98
N ALA A 196 9.60 3.07 5.10
CA ALA A 196 8.38 3.74 5.51
C ALA A 196 8.36 3.85 7.04
N PRO A 197 7.53 4.75 7.62
CA PRO A 197 7.21 4.70 9.04
C PRO A 197 6.71 3.30 9.38
N ALA A 198 7.17 2.69 10.48
CA ALA A 198 6.80 1.41 11.11
C ALA A 198 6.08 0.31 10.28
N ARG A 199 4.97 0.64 9.61
CA ARG A 199 4.21 -0.14 8.63
C ARG A 199 3.41 0.79 7.71
N ILE A 200 3.02 0.31 6.53
CA ILE A 200 2.01 0.96 5.67
C ILE A 200 0.72 0.14 5.68
N ARG A 201 -0.38 0.70 5.16
CA ARG A 201 -1.64 -0.04 4.99
C ARG A 201 -1.83 -0.42 3.53
N ILE A 202 -2.26 -1.66 3.27
CA ILE A 202 -2.81 -2.06 1.97
C ILE A 202 -4.33 -2.04 2.11
N ASN A 203 -4.95 -0.98 1.59
CA ASN A 203 -6.39 -0.76 1.59
C ASN A 203 -7.04 -1.41 0.36
N LEU A 204 -8.24 -1.94 0.54
CA LEU A 204 -9.17 -2.27 -0.54
C LEU A 204 -10.35 -1.30 -0.45
N THR A 205 -10.44 -0.38 -1.43
CA THR A 205 -11.53 0.60 -1.47
C THR A 205 -12.78 -0.03 -2.09
N MET A 206 -13.95 0.41 -1.66
CA MET A 206 -15.22 -0.01 -2.26
C MET A 206 -16.06 1.18 -2.70
N LYS A 207 -16.87 0.95 -3.72
CA LYS A 207 -17.83 1.94 -4.20
C LYS A 207 -18.78 2.37 -3.09
N GLY A 208 -18.83 3.67 -2.82
CA GLY A 208 -19.75 4.26 -1.83
C GLY A 208 -19.39 3.99 -0.37
N VAL A 209 -18.20 3.44 -0.07
CA VAL A 209 -17.73 3.23 1.30
C VAL A 209 -16.57 4.17 1.60
N ALA A 210 -16.75 5.03 2.60
CA ALA A 210 -15.74 6.05 2.94
C ALA A 210 -14.52 5.45 3.64
N ASP A 211 -14.72 4.55 4.61
CA ASP A 211 -13.64 3.91 5.35
C ASP A 211 -13.25 2.58 4.69
N SER A 212 -12.03 2.49 4.19
CA SER A 212 -11.55 1.27 3.53
C SER A 212 -11.22 0.15 4.51
N SER A 213 -11.35 -1.09 4.06
CA SER A 213 -10.81 -2.25 4.77
C SER A 213 -9.33 -2.39 4.41
N PHE A 214 -8.48 -2.73 5.38
CA PHE A 214 -7.03 -2.80 5.15
C PHE A 214 -6.37 -3.96 5.89
N VAL A 215 -5.14 -4.25 5.46
CA VAL A 215 -4.16 -5.03 6.21
C VAL A 215 -2.91 -4.18 6.43
N ASP A 216 -2.20 -4.43 7.53
CA ASP A 216 -0.89 -3.83 7.75
C ASP A 216 0.18 -4.55 6.91
N ALA A 217 1.06 -3.79 6.29
CA ALA A 217 2.15 -4.27 5.46
C ALA A 217 3.51 -3.77 5.97
N ARG A 218 4.51 -4.65 5.88
CA ARG A 218 5.89 -4.34 6.27
C ARG A 218 6.64 -3.70 5.12
N VAL A 219 7.54 -2.77 5.44
CA VAL A 219 8.44 -2.14 4.47
C VAL A 219 9.86 -2.12 5.03
N PRO A 220 10.85 -2.75 4.36
CA PRO A 220 10.69 -3.63 3.20
C PRO A 220 10.10 -5.01 3.59
N GLY A 221 9.55 -5.73 2.62
CA GLY A 221 9.14 -7.12 2.78
C GLY A 221 8.00 -7.56 1.88
N THR A 222 7.65 -8.83 1.98
CA THR A 222 6.48 -9.42 1.33
C THR A 222 5.31 -9.48 2.31
N THR A 223 4.16 -8.96 1.90
CA THR A 223 2.89 -9.08 2.65
C THR A 223 1.93 -9.95 1.85
N THR A 224 1.58 -11.11 2.40
CA THR A 224 0.60 -12.04 1.82
C THR A 224 -0.64 -12.06 2.70
N PHE A 225 -1.82 -11.83 2.11
CA PHE A 225 -3.08 -11.75 2.83
C PHE A 225 -4.25 -12.30 2.02
N ALA A 226 -5.24 -12.86 2.69
CA ALA A 226 -6.55 -13.18 2.12
C ALA A 226 -7.46 -11.93 2.16
N ILE A 227 -8.43 -11.85 1.26
CA ILE A 227 -9.42 -10.75 1.26
C ILE A 227 -10.15 -10.66 2.61
N THR A 228 -10.38 -11.80 3.26
CA THR A 228 -11.02 -11.90 4.59
C THR A 228 -10.17 -11.33 5.74
N ASP A 229 -8.87 -11.12 5.52
CA ASP A 229 -7.98 -10.54 6.53
C ASP A 229 -8.13 -9.01 6.58
N ALA A 230 -8.59 -8.39 5.48
CA ALA A 230 -8.80 -6.96 5.39
C ALA A 230 -9.98 -6.54 6.28
N LYS A 231 -9.73 -5.59 7.17
CA LYS A 231 -10.72 -5.10 8.15
C LYS A 231 -10.68 -3.58 8.24
N GLN A 232 -11.81 -2.99 8.58
CA GLN A 232 -11.86 -1.58 8.96
C GLN A 232 -11.29 -1.39 10.36
N GLY A 233 -10.62 -0.25 10.54
CA GLY A 233 -9.99 0.15 11.79
C GLY A 233 -10.93 0.15 12.98
N THR A 234 -10.37 0.08 14.18
CA THR A 234 -11.11 0.10 15.45
C THR A 234 -11.84 1.43 15.67
N TRP A 235 -11.36 2.52 15.05
CA TRP A 235 -11.96 3.85 15.08
C TRP A 235 -13.25 3.98 14.24
N VAL A 236 -13.53 3.05 13.35
CA VAL A 236 -14.74 3.10 12.51
C VAL A 236 -15.94 2.66 13.33
N THR A 237 -16.83 3.60 13.66
CA THR A 237 -18.01 3.36 14.50
C THR A 237 -19.05 2.50 13.78
N ASN A 238 -19.33 2.82 12.51
CA ASN A 238 -20.32 2.11 11.68
C ASN A 238 -19.59 1.29 10.64
N LYS A 239 -19.17 0.08 11.02
CA LYS A 239 -18.40 -0.78 10.12
C LYS A 239 -19.25 -1.28 8.96
N THR A 240 -18.74 -1.15 7.75
CA THR A 240 -19.28 -1.75 6.54
C THR A 240 -18.41 -2.94 6.16
N PRO A 241 -18.96 -4.17 6.14
CA PRO A 241 -18.21 -5.35 5.70
C PRO A 241 -17.64 -5.15 4.30
N LEU A 242 -16.44 -5.67 4.05
CA LEU A 242 -15.87 -5.72 2.71
C LEU A 242 -16.74 -6.61 1.81
N ASP A 243 -17.31 -6.02 0.77
CA ASP A 243 -17.99 -6.72 -0.33
C ASP A 243 -16.99 -6.94 -1.48
N PRO A 244 -16.53 -8.19 -1.72
CA PRO A 244 -15.58 -8.48 -2.77
C PRO A 244 -16.12 -8.21 -4.19
N ALA A 245 -17.43 -8.00 -4.36
CA ALA A 245 -18.05 -7.65 -5.62
C ALA A 245 -18.00 -6.15 -5.96
N GLN A 246 -17.55 -5.30 -5.02
CA GLN A 246 -17.59 -3.83 -5.12
C GLN A 246 -16.22 -3.17 -4.93
N VAL A 247 -15.12 -3.92 -5.06
CA VAL A 247 -13.77 -3.38 -4.84
C VAL A 247 -13.36 -2.53 -6.02
N GLU A 248 -12.88 -1.30 -5.79
CA GLU A 248 -12.51 -0.39 -6.89
C GLU A 248 -10.99 -0.29 -7.07
N ALA A 249 -10.23 -0.25 -5.96
CA ALA A 249 -8.79 -0.05 -5.98
C ALA A 249 -8.08 -0.76 -4.83
N MET A 250 -6.80 -1.05 -5.04
CA MET A 250 -5.85 -1.41 -4.00
C MET A 250 -4.94 -0.22 -3.72
N GLN A 251 -4.83 0.21 -2.46
CA GLN A 251 -4.04 1.38 -2.10
C GLN A 251 -2.97 1.09 -1.04
N PHE A 252 -1.74 1.54 -1.30
CA PHE A 252 -0.57 1.46 -0.44
C PHE A 252 -0.39 2.80 0.27
N GLN A 253 -0.90 2.89 1.49
CA GLN A 253 -1.02 4.15 2.22
C GLN A 253 0.03 4.27 3.32
N VAL A 254 0.80 5.35 3.26
CA VAL A 254 1.52 5.89 4.41
C VAL A 254 0.57 6.77 5.18
N PHE A 255 0.30 6.41 6.43
CA PHE A 255 -0.55 7.19 7.33
C PHE A 255 0.30 8.11 8.20
N THR A 256 -0.26 9.26 8.56
CA THR A 256 0.35 10.22 9.48
C THR A 256 0.28 9.74 10.93
N THR A 257 1.05 10.38 11.82
CA THR A 257 1.00 10.12 13.26
C THR A 257 0.96 11.43 14.04
N SER A 258 0.53 11.35 15.31
CA SER A 258 0.59 12.49 16.24
C SER A 258 2.00 12.76 16.77
N GLY A 259 2.93 11.81 16.60
CA GLY A 259 4.26 11.87 17.23
C GLY A 259 5.24 12.80 16.52
N SER A 260 5.39 12.67 15.20
CA SER A 260 6.32 13.47 14.40
C SER A 260 6.04 13.37 12.91
N THR A 261 6.56 14.33 12.16
CA THR A 261 6.72 14.21 10.71
C THR A 261 7.59 12.99 10.39
N THR A 262 7.25 12.21 9.37
CA THR A 262 8.01 10.99 9.06
C THR A 262 8.29 10.87 7.56
N PRO A 263 9.56 10.76 7.13
CA PRO A 263 9.89 10.53 5.74
C PRO A 263 9.47 9.12 5.30
N TYR A 264 9.16 8.99 4.01
CA TYR A 264 8.91 7.71 3.37
C TYR A 264 9.52 7.68 1.97
N ASP A 265 9.97 6.50 1.55
CA ASP A 265 10.54 6.23 0.23
C ASP A 265 10.39 4.72 -0.03
N PHE A 266 9.25 4.31 -0.59
CA PHE A 266 8.96 2.89 -0.81
C PHE A 266 8.50 2.64 -2.25
N CYS A 267 8.67 1.39 -2.69
CA CYS A 267 8.22 0.93 -4.00
C CYS A 267 7.45 -0.37 -3.89
N VAL A 268 6.29 -0.45 -4.55
CA VAL A 268 5.64 -1.73 -4.87
C VAL A 268 6.38 -2.32 -6.05
N THR A 269 7.01 -3.48 -5.84
CA THR A 269 7.88 -4.14 -6.83
C THR A 269 7.21 -5.33 -7.49
N GLN A 270 6.26 -5.96 -6.80
CA GLN A 270 5.48 -7.05 -7.38
C GLN A 270 4.13 -7.15 -6.68
N ILE A 271 3.08 -7.34 -7.47
CA ILE A 271 1.75 -7.77 -7.00
C ILE A 271 1.48 -9.15 -7.58
N ARG A 272 1.05 -10.10 -6.74
CA ARG A 272 0.63 -11.44 -7.15
C ARG A 272 -0.81 -11.69 -6.72
N VAL A 273 -1.60 -12.23 -7.62
CA VAL A 273 -2.99 -12.63 -7.37
C VAL A 273 -3.03 -14.08 -6.89
N ILE A 274 -3.72 -14.32 -5.78
CA ILE A 274 -3.93 -15.66 -5.22
C ILE A 274 -5.36 -16.08 -5.54
N THR A 275 -5.52 -17.22 -6.21
CA THR A 275 -6.82 -17.80 -6.57
C THR A 275 -7.16 -19.04 -5.75
N ASP A 276 -8.44 -19.44 -5.78
CA ASP A 276 -8.93 -20.67 -5.12
C ASP A 276 -8.47 -21.96 -5.78
N GLU A 277 -8.03 -21.91 -7.03
CA GLU A 277 -7.43 -23.07 -7.68
C GLU A 277 -6.04 -23.28 -7.09
N ALA A 278 -6.01 -24.16 -6.08
CA ALA A 278 -4.84 -24.58 -5.35
C ALA A 278 -3.70 -24.89 -6.31
N SER A 279 -2.55 -24.25 -6.07
CA SER A 279 -1.18 -24.76 -6.09
C SER A 279 -0.96 -26.20 -6.58
N GLY A 280 -1.50 -26.55 -7.75
CA GLY A 280 -1.13 -27.72 -8.53
C GLY A 280 0.23 -27.46 -9.12
N ALA A 281 1.23 -27.31 -8.25
CA ALA A 281 2.60 -27.53 -8.63
C ALA A 281 2.66 -28.94 -9.24
N PRO A 282 3.16 -29.09 -10.48
CA PRO A 282 3.44 -30.42 -11.02
C PRO A 282 4.45 -31.18 -10.15
#